data_AF-A0A3M1U4F9-F1
#
_entry.id   AF-A0A3M1U4F9-F1
#
_cell.length_a   1.000
_cell.length_b   1.000
_cell.length_c   1.000
_cell.angle_alpha   90.00
_cell.angle_beta   90.00
_cell.angle_gamma   90.00
#
_symmetry.space_group_name_H-M   'P 1'
#
loop_
_entity.id
_entity.type
_entity.pdbx_description
1 polymer ?
#
loop_
_entity_poly.entity_id
_entity_poly.type
_entity_poly.pdbx_seq_one_letter_code
_entity_poly.pdbx_strand_id
1 'polypeptide(L)'
;MFEEFSEIRKAQWLEQVVKDLKGKPLSSLDWEADGLHFSPFFHADDRQQHFSPLPREGDDNQWEAGEYIRVKDVSEANRLALSALERGAQALCFELEAVPAYTALRQMLAGVQHEWISTHFVWGAAQWDEGVFDFVKLLEEKGQDPAKVSCSFQSASHEMTLAPEDFRRAVAALPQARLHCLRFSIGSQQAAHTTHELARALSGAHQLLLHIQQHALPMPASLHSLQFSCQLSDHFYLNLGSIRALRLLWQQLLQAWEIQAALPPPIEAHIGPQTQTEDEHYNKIKATNQALAAVLAGVNRLYVHPSDAFSGQSSDFNRRIALNLQHIMQHESHLGRVQDPAAGSYFFDTFTETLAETAWNKFRQMV
;
A
#
# COMPACT_ATOMS: atom_id res chain seq x y z
N MET A 1 15.74 29.77 -17.87
CA MET A 1 16.90 30.25 -17.09
C MET A 1 18.25 30.01 -17.82
N PHE A 2 18.29 29.32 -18.96
CA PHE A 2 19.53 29.09 -19.74
C PHE A 2 19.33 29.25 -21.27
N GLU A 3 18.59 30.28 -21.70
CA GLU A 3 18.30 30.49 -23.14
C GLU A 3 19.55 30.79 -23.98
N GLU A 4 20.65 31.18 -23.32
CA GLU A 4 21.94 31.48 -23.94
C GLU A 4 22.74 30.22 -24.35
N PHE A 5 22.34 29.03 -23.86
CA PHE A 5 23.01 27.77 -24.15
C PHE A 5 22.10 26.86 -24.98
N SER A 6 22.67 26.20 -25.98
CA SER A 6 21.96 25.15 -26.72
C SER A 6 21.62 23.99 -25.79
N GLU A 7 20.45 23.41 -25.96
CA GLU A 7 20.03 22.20 -25.26
C GLU A 7 21.06 21.08 -25.49
N ILE A 8 21.51 20.45 -24.40
CA ILE A 8 22.52 19.38 -24.45
C ILE A 8 21.78 18.05 -24.55
N ARG A 9 22.10 17.27 -25.59
CA ARG A 9 21.53 15.94 -25.80
C ARG A 9 22.18 14.90 -24.89
N LYS A 10 21.49 13.80 -24.63
CA LYS A 10 21.97 12.63 -23.87
C LYS A 10 23.32 12.14 -24.41
N ALA A 11 23.49 12.09 -25.73
CA ALA A 11 24.75 11.66 -26.36
C ALA A 11 25.96 12.49 -25.90
N GLN A 12 25.81 13.80 -25.79
CA GLN A 12 26.89 14.70 -25.36
C GLN A 12 27.21 14.52 -23.87
N TRP A 13 26.18 14.29 -23.03
CA TRP A 13 26.39 13.90 -21.64
C TRP A 13 27.14 12.57 -21.52
N LEU A 14 26.78 11.58 -22.34
CA LEU A 14 27.45 10.27 -22.34
C LEU A 14 28.92 10.35 -22.78
N GLU A 15 29.26 11.18 -23.76
CA GLU A 15 30.65 11.44 -24.15
C GLU A 15 31.48 11.97 -22.98
N GLN A 16 30.92 12.95 -22.25
CA GLN A 16 31.59 13.52 -21.07
C GLN A 16 31.71 12.49 -19.94
N VAL A 17 30.68 11.70 -19.68
CA VAL A 17 30.72 10.63 -18.68
C VAL A 17 31.78 9.57 -19.02
N VAL A 18 31.87 9.11 -20.27
CA VAL A 18 32.90 8.14 -20.68
C VAL A 18 34.31 8.71 -20.48
N LYS A 19 34.51 10.00 -20.76
CA LYS A 19 35.77 10.70 -20.51
C LYS A 19 36.10 10.71 -19.01
N ASP A 20 35.14 11.02 -18.16
CA ASP A 20 35.32 11.05 -16.70
C ASP A 20 35.57 9.65 -16.11
N LEU A 21 34.97 8.62 -16.73
CA LEU A 21 35.21 7.21 -16.41
C LEU A 21 36.52 6.66 -17.02
N LYS A 22 37.36 7.52 -17.59
CA LYS A 22 38.66 7.16 -18.20
C LYS A 22 38.52 6.06 -19.27
N GLY A 23 37.46 6.15 -20.07
CA GLY A 23 37.18 5.21 -21.16
C GLY A 23 36.43 3.95 -20.75
N LYS A 24 36.07 3.76 -19.47
CA LYS A 24 35.15 2.68 -19.08
C LYS A 24 33.73 3.00 -19.57
N PRO A 25 32.97 1.99 -20.03
CA PRO A 25 31.59 2.21 -20.44
C PRO A 25 30.72 2.56 -19.23
N LEU A 26 29.71 3.41 -19.45
CA LEU A 26 28.73 3.76 -18.41
C LEU A 26 28.06 2.52 -17.80
N SER A 27 27.83 1.49 -18.60
CA SER A 27 27.21 0.23 -18.14
C SER A 27 28.00 -0.49 -17.05
N SER A 28 29.26 -0.14 -16.83
CA SER A 28 30.04 -0.64 -15.67
C SER A 28 29.54 -0.10 -14.32
N LEU A 29 28.68 0.90 -14.35
CA LEU A 29 28.01 1.52 -13.20
C LEU A 29 26.51 1.19 -13.16
N ASP A 30 26.03 0.32 -14.05
CA ASP A 30 24.65 -0.16 -13.97
C ASP A 30 24.45 -0.87 -12.64
N TRP A 31 23.28 -0.65 -12.06
CA TRP A 31 22.91 -1.21 -10.76
C TRP A 31 21.73 -2.15 -10.93
N GLU A 32 21.63 -3.12 -10.02
CA GLU A 32 20.57 -4.12 -10.06
C GLU A 32 19.51 -3.82 -9.01
N ALA A 33 18.25 -3.92 -9.41
CA ALA A 33 17.13 -4.03 -8.50
C ALA A 33 16.11 -5.02 -9.05
N ASP A 34 15.67 -5.95 -8.20
CA ASP A 34 14.69 -6.96 -8.57
C ASP A 34 15.10 -7.87 -9.75
N GLY A 35 16.40 -8.11 -9.93
CA GLY A 35 16.94 -8.85 -11.09
C GLY A 35 16.89 -8.06 -12.41
N LEU A 36 16.58 -6.75 -12.36
CA LEU A 36 16.59 -5.83 -13.49
C LEU A 36 17.81 -4.91 -13.37
N HIS A 37 18.43 -4.59 -14.51
CA HIS A 37 19.57 -3.69 -14.58
C HIS A 37 19.12 -2.29 -15.01
N PHE A 38 19.57 -1.28 -14.27
CA PHE A 38 19.24 0.12 -14.52
C PHE A 38 20.51 0.93 -14.72
N SER A 39 20.46 1.82 -15.72
CA SER A 39 21.53 2.79 -15.94
C SER A 39 21.63 3.76 -14.75
N PRO A 40 22.83 4.26 -14.39
CA PRO A 40 22.96 5.30 -13.38
C PRO A 40 22.58 6.69 -13.91
N PHE A 41 22.26 6.85 -15.21
CA PHE A 41 21.98 8.12 -15.83
C PHE A 41 20.73 8.08 -16.73
N PHE A 42 19.80 8.98 -16.46
CA PHE A 42 18.54 9.15 -17.19
C PHE A 42 18.42 10.58 -17.72
N HIS A 43 17.88 10.73 -18.92
CA HIS A 43 17.78 12.02 -19.62
C HIS A 43 16.39 12.21 -20.25
N ALA A 44 16.06 13.46 -20.59
CA ALA A 44 14.81 13.78 -21.29
C ALA A 44 14.66 13.03 -22.62
N ASP A 45 15.78 12.76 -23.30
CA ASP A 45 15.82 12.02 -24.57
C ASP A 45 15.37 10.55 -24.42
N ASP A 46 15.34 10.01 -23.19
CA ASP A 46 14.83 8.66 -22.92
C ASP A 46 13.30 8.60 -22.92
N ARG A 47 12.62 9.75 -22.85
CA ARG A 47 11.16 9.80 -22.84
C ARG A 47 10.59 9.50 -24.21
N GLN A 48 9.78 8.45 -24.27
CA GLN A 48 8.93 8.19 -25.42
C GLN A 48 7.59 8.94 -25.33
N GLN A 49 7.11 9.24 -24.11
CA GLN A 49 5.83 9.93 -23.86
C GLN A 49 5.90 10.89 -22.65
N HIS A 50 4.92 11.80 -22.56
CA HIS A 50 4.74 12.65 -21.38
C HIS A 50 4.05 11.86 -20.26
N PHE A 51 4.74 11.69 -19.14
CA PHE A 51 4.16 11.11 -17.94
C PHE A 51 3.25 12.13 -17.27
N SER A 52 1.96 11.79 -17.20
CA SER A 52 1.02 12.48 -16.32
C SER A 52 1.08 11.84 -14.92
N PRO A 53 0.82 12.62 -13.85
CA PRO A 53 0.61 12.06 -12.52
C PRO A 53 -0.35 10.88 -12.55
N LEU A 54 -0.01 9.80 -11.86
CA LEU A 54 -0.87 8.62 -11.83
C LEU A 54 -2.20 8.97 -11.14
N PRO A 55 -3.35 8.56 -11.71
CA PRO A 55 -4.64 8.92 -11.17
C PRO A 55 -4.80 8.35 -9.77
N ARG A 56 -5.37 9.18 -8.90
CA ARG A 56 -5.71 8.90 -7.51
C ARG A 56 -7.08 9.49 -7.23
N GLU A 57 -7.66 9.10 -6.12
CA GLU A 57 -8.82 9.80 -5.58
C GLU A 57 -8.33 11.11 -4.95
N GLY A 58 -8.85 12.24 -5.44
CA GLY A 58 -8.48 13.60 -5.00
C GLY A 58 -7.29 14.21 -5.75
N ASP A 59 -6.99 15.47 -5.43
CA ASP A 59 -5.95 16.30 -6.07
C ASP A 59 -4.69 16.44 -5.18
N ASP A 60 -4.60 15.67 -4.10
CA ASP A 60 -3.51 15.73 -3.12
C ASP A 60 -2.90 14.34 -2.86
N ASN A 61 -1.92 14.32 -1.94
CA ASN A 61 -1.20 13.12 -1.58
C ASN A 61 -1.38 12.78 -0.09
N GLN A 62 -2.54 13.11 0.48
CA GLN A 62 -2.83 12.82 1.89
C GLN A 62 -2.96 11.32 2.13
N TRP A 63 -2.72 10.89 3.36
CA TRP A 63 -2.91 9.50 3.77
C TRP A 63 -3.43 9.45 5.20
N GLU A 64 -4.05 8.34 5.59
CA GLU A 64 -4.44 8.13 6.97
C GLU A 64 -3.23 7.61 7.76
N ALA A 65 -2.86 8.34 8.82
CA ALA A 65 -1.81 7.91 9.74
C ALA A 65 -2.33 6.74 10.60
N GLY A 66 -1.83 5.53 10.35
CA GLY A 66 -2.36 4.31 10.95
C GLY A 66 -1.55 3.78 12.14
N GLU A 67 -2.25 3.22 13.13
CA GLU A 67 -1.67 2.39 14.20
C GLU A 67 -1.97 0.91 13.93
N TYR A 68 -0.93 0.08 13.99
CA TYR A 68 -1.06 -1.38 13.89
C TYR A 68 -1.01 -2.05 15.27
N ILE A 69 -2.04 -2.83 15.59
CA ILE A 69 -2.24 -3.45 16.90
C ILE A 69 -2.36 -4.95 16.72
N ARG A 70 -1.30 -5.68 17.09
CA ARG A 70 -1.37 -7.13 17.25
C ARG A 70 -2.11 -7.47 18.54
N VAL A 71 -3.28 -8.08 18.42
CA VAL A 71 -4.18 -8.37 19.52
C VAL A 71 -3.77 -9.67 20.20
N LYS A 72 -3.14 -9.56 21.38
CA LYS A 72 -2.87 -10.68 22.30
C LYS A 72 -3.81 -10.68 23.50
N ASP A 73 -4.19 -9.49 23.94
CA ASP A 73 -5.18 -9.25 24.99
C ASP A 73 -6.12 -8.15 24.51
N VAL A 74 -7.42 -8.36 24.70
CA VAL A 74 -8.48 -7.48 24.19
C VAL A 74 -8.53 -6.15 24.93
N SER A 75 -8.28 -6.18 26.25
CA SER A 75 -8.30 -4.97 27.07
C SER A 75 -7.12 -4.07 26.71
N GLU A 76 -5.94 -4.67 26.53
CA GLU A 76 -4.74 -3.97 26.10
C GLU A 76 -4.88 -3.44 24.67
N ALA A 77 -5.45 -4.21 23.75
CA ALA A 77 -5.72 -3.74 22.40
C ALA A 77 -6.64 -2.50 22.40
N ASN A 78 -7.68 -2.48 23.24
CA ASN A 78 -8.54 -1.32 23.40
C ASN A 78 -7.77 -0.11 23.97
N ARG A 79 -6.98 -0.32 25.04
CA ARG A 79 -6.14 0.74 25.64
C ARG A 79 -5.21 1.36 24.58
N LEU A 80 -4.53 0.51 23.81
CA LEU A 80 -3.62 0.95 22.74
C LEU A 80 -4.35 1.72 21.64
N ALA A 81 -5.52 1.24 21.21
CA ALA A 81 -6.35 1.89 20.21
C ALA A 81 -6.76 3.30 20.65
N LEU A 82 -7.37 3.43 21.84
CA LEU A 82 -7.80 4.74 22.36
C LEU A 82 -6.62 5.69 22.52
N SER A 83 -5.49 5.18 23.03
CA SER A 83 -4.27 5.97 23.20
C SER A 83 -3.70 6.44 21.85
N ALA A 84 -3.80 5.64 20.78
CA ALA A 84 -3.41 6.06 19.43
C ALA A 84 -4.33 7.14 18.86
N LEU A 85 -5.65 7.03 19.10
CA LEU A 85 -6.63 8.04 18.68
C LEU A 85 -6.41 9.39 19.37
N GLU A 86 -6.14 9.39 20.67
CA GLU A 86 -5.77 10.61 21.42
C GLU A 86 -4.51 11.29 20.88
N ARG A 87 -3.64 10.52 20.22
CA ARG A 87 -2.43 11.02 19.55
C ARG A 87 -2.64 11.38 18.09
N GLY A 88 -3.86 11.28 17.56
CA GLY A 88 -4.17 11.67 16.17
C GLY A 88 -3.96 10.56 15.14
N ALA A 89 -4.01 9.28 15.53
CA ALA A 89 -4.18 8.20 14.57
C ALA A 89 -5.55 8.34 13.87
N GLN A 90 -5.56 8.11 12.55
CA GLN A 90 -6.75 8.21 11.70
C GLN A 90 -7.27 6.83 11.27
N ALA A 91 -6.38 5.83 11.27
CA ALA A 91 -6.70 4.44 10.96
C ALA A 91 -6.22 3.51 12.08
N LEU A 92 -7.03 2.51 12.42
CA LEU A 92 -6.68 1.45 13.36
C LEU A 92 -6.70 0.11 12.62
N CYS A 93 -5.59 -0.62 12.64
CA CYS A 93 -5.49 -1.97 12.08
C CYS A 93 -5.26 -3.00 13.20
N PHE A 94 -6.22 -3.91 13.37
CA PHE A 94 -6.16 -4.97 14.37
C PHE A 94 -5.76 -6.29 13.71
N GLU A 95 -4.65 -6.87 14.15
CA GLU A 95 -4.25 -8.23 13.76
C GLU A 95 -4.65 -9.23 14.84
N LEU A 96 -5.50 -10.17 14.46
CA LEU A 96 -6.06 -11.20 15.32
C LEU A 96 -5.75 -12.58 14.76
N GLU A 97 -5.43 -13.54 15.63
CA GLU A 97 -5.18 -14.93 15.24
C GLU A 97 -6.46 -15.60 14.70
N ALA A 98 -7.63 -15.24 15.22
CA ALA A 98 -8.93 -15.73 14.81
C ALA A 98 -10.00 -14.63 14.93
N VAL A 99 -11.18 -14.88 14.35
CA VAL A 99 -12.36 -14.03 14.57
C VAL A 99 -12.70 -14.07 16.08
N PRO A 100 -12.74 -12.91 16.76
CA PRO A 100 -13.01 -12.88 18.18
C PRO A 100 -14.49 -13.15 18.44
N ALA A 101 -14.82 -13.70 19.61
CA ALA A 101 -16.21 -13.76 20.05
C ALA A 101 -16.82 -12.34 20.12
N TYR A 102 -18.12 -12.22 19.86
CA TYR A 102 -18.80 -10.92 19.84
C TYR A 102 -18.57 -10.05 21.09
N THR A 103 -18.52 -10.65 22.28
CA THR A 103 -18.22 -9.93 23.54
C THR A 103 -16.81 -9.35 23.57
N ALA A 104 -15.83 -10.08 23.04
CA ALA A 104 -14.46 -9.62 22.89
C ALA A 104 -14.35 -8.51 21.84
N LEU A 105 -15.06 -8.62 20.70
CA LEU A 105 -15.13 -7.57 19.69
C LEU A 105 -15.67 -6.25 20.28
N ARG A 106 -16.78 -6.33 21.04
CA ARG A 106 -17.37 -5.17 21.74
C ARG A 106 -16.39 -4.52 22.70
N GLN A 107 -15.66 -5.31 23.48
CA GLN A 107 -14.67 -4.81 24.43
C GLN A 107 -13.47 -4.18 23.71
N MET A 108 -12.97 -4.81 22.65
CA MET A 108 -11.83 -4.32 21.87
C MET A 108 -12.10 -2.95 21.25
N LEU A 109 -13.32 -2.73 20.76
CA LEU A 109 -13.73 -1.53 20.02
C LEU A 109 -14.53 -0.54 20.87
N ALA A 110 -14.53 -0.72 22.20
CA ALA A 110 -15.17 0.21 23.12
C ALA A 110 -14.55 1.61 22.99
N GLY A 111 -15.39 2.64 22.88
CA GLY A 111 -14.93 4.04 22.75
C GLY A 111 -14.49 4.48 21.34
N VAL A 112 -14.30 3.56 20.38
CA VAL A 112 -13.95 3.91 18.99
C VAL A 112 -15.17 4.44 18.23
N GLN A 113 -15.02 5.54 17.48
CA GLN A 113 -16.08 6.12 16.67
C GLN A 113 -15.84 5.83 15.18
N HIS A 114 -16.48 4.78 14.64
CA HIS A 114 -16.14 4.22 13.32
C HIS A 114 -16.62 5.08 12.14
N GLU A 115 -17.51 6.05 12.37
CA GLU A 115 -17.87 7.07 11.37
C GLU A 115 -16.73 8.07 11.09
N TRP A 116 -15.75 8.16 11.99
CA TRP A 116 -14.65 9.13 11.93
C TRP A 116 -13.28 8.48 11.78
N ILE A 117 -13.15 7.23 12.25
CA ILE A 117 -11.90 6.49 12.30
C ILE A 117 -12.04 5.24 11.43
N SER A 118 -11.16 5.09 10.45
CA SER A 118 -11.14 3.89 9.64
C SER A 118 -10.63 2.70 10.46
N THR A 119 -11.34 1.57 10.36
CA THR A 119 -11.11 0.40 11.21
C THR A 119 -10.87 -0.84 10.36
N HIS A 120 -9.73 -1.48 10.52
CA HIS A 120 -9.24 -2.54 9.65
C HIS A 120 -8.91 -3.79 10.44
N PHE A 121 -9.21 -4.96 9.88
CA PHE A 121 -9.07 -6.24 10.56
C PHE A 121 -8.27 -7.23 9.73
N VAL A 122 -7.24 -7.79 10.34
CA VAL A 122 -6.40 -8.86 9.80
C VAL A 122 -6.70 -10.12 10.59
N TRP A 123 -7.35 -11.09 9.97
CA TRP A 123 -7.72 -12.34 10.61
C TRP A 123 -6.83 -13.49 10.15
N GLY A 124 -6.31 -14.26 11.10
CA GLY A 124 -5.53 -15.47 10.82
C GLY A 124 -6.39 -16.66 10.34
N ALA A 125 -7.71 -16.60 10.52
CA ALA A 125 -8.63 -17.69 10.19
C ALA A 125 -9.12 -17.67 8.73
N ALA A 126 -9.42 -18.87 8.22
CA ALA A 126 -10.01 -19.10 6.90
C ALA A 126 -11.55 -18.93 6.87
N GLN A 127 -12.20 -18.64 7.99
CA GLN A 127 -13.62 -18.27 8.06
C GLN A 127 -13.69 -16.93 8.79
N TRP A 128 -14.22 -15.92 8.10
CA TRP A 128 -14.15 -14.53 8.53
C TRP A 128 -15.44 -13.73 8.32
N ASP A 129 -16.33 -14.29 7.54
CA ASP A 129 -17.68 -13.81 7.21
C ASP A 129 -18.48 -13.47 8.47
N GLU A 130 -18.45 -14.32 9.50
CA GLU A 130 -19.12 -14.04 10.78
C GLU A 130 -18.60 -12.75 11.42
N GLY A 131 -17.30 -12.48 11.33
CA GLY A 131 -16.67 -11.28 11.89
C GLY A 131 -17.16 -9.99 11.24
N VAL A 132 -17.54 -10.01 9.96
CA VAL A 132 -18.12 -8.85 9.25
C VAL A 132 -19.48 -8.51 9.84
N PHE A 133 -20.35 -9.52 9.96
CA PHE A 133 -21.71 -9.30 10.43
C PHE A 133 -21.76 -9.00 11.93
N ASP A 134 -20.84 -9.55 12.72
CA ASP A 134 -20.62 -9.12 14.11
C ASP A 134 -20.17 -7.66 14.19
N PHE A 135 -19.32 -7.20 13.28
CA PHE A 135 -18.97 -5.77 13.22
C PHE A 135 -20.16 -4.90 12.81
N VAL A 136 -20.98 -5.30 11.84
CA VAL A 136 -22.23 -4.59 11.47
C VAL A 136 -23.17 -4.49 12.68
N LYS A 137 -23.39 -5.60 13.38
CA LYS A 137 -24.22 -5.64 14.59
C LYS A 137 -23.68 -4.71 15.68
N LEU A 138 -22.36 -4.62 15.84
CA LEU A 138 -21.73 -3.68 16.77
C LEU A 138 -22.03 -2.22 16.38
N LEU A 139 -21.97 -1.87 15.10
CA LEU A 139 -22.28 -0.51 14.63
C LEU A 139 -23.73 -0.14 14.93
N GLU A 140 -24.67 -1.05 14.67
CA GLU A 140 -26.09 -0.89 14.99
C GLU A 140 -26.31 -0.68 16.49
N GLU A 141 -25.68 -1.49 17.34
CA GLU A 141 -25.74 -1.34 18.80
C GLU A 141 -25.20 0.02 19.28
N LYS A 142 -24.18 0.55 18.58
CA LYS A 142 -23.59 1.86 18.88
C LYS A 142 -24.36 3.02 18.25
N GLY A 143 -25.38 2.74 17.44
CA GLY A 143 -26.14 3.76 16.70
C GLY A 143 -25.31 4.51 15.64
N GLN A 144 -24.26 3.87 15.12
CA GLN A 144 -23.40 4.44 14.07
C GLN A 144 -23.90 4.00 12.69
N ASP A 145 -23.88 4.92 11.72
CA ASP A 145 -24.35 4.67 10.36
C ASP A 145 -23.33 3.84 9.56
N PRO A 146 -23.63 2.56 9.22
CA PRO A 146 -22.71 1.71 8.48
C PRO A 146 -22.34 2.27 7.10
N ALA A 147 -23.17 3.16 6.52
CA ALA A 147 -22.89 3.76 5.23
C ALA A 147 -21.73 4.77 5.26
N LYS A 148 -21.33 5.24 6.45
CA LYS A 148 -20.20 6.17 6.65
C LYS A 148 -18.92 5.47 7.10
N VAL A 149 -18.97 4.19 7.41
CA VAL A 149 -17.86 3.47 8.04
C VAL A 149 -16.88 2.98 6.99
N SER A 150 -15.67 3.55 7.00
CA SER A 150 -14.55 3.02 6.21
C SER A 150 -13.87 1.90 6.99
N CYS A 151 -13.92 0.69 6.45
CA CYS A 151 -13.29 -0.47 7.08
C CYS A 151 -12.71 -1.44 6.05
N SER A 152 -11.82 -2.31 6.50
CA SER A 152 -11.39 -3.44 5.68
C SER A 152 -11.29 -4.72 6.49
N PHE A 153 -11.47 -5.81 5.76
CA PHE A 153 -11.39 -7.16 6.29
C PHE A 153 -10.43 -7.95 5.42
N GLN A 154 -9.41 -8.53 6.04
CA GLN A 154 -8.41 -9.31 5.32
C GLN A 154 -8.14 -10.62 6.04
N SER A 155 -7.85 -11.67 5.27
CA SER A 155 -7.36 -12.94 5.78
C SER A 155 -5.86 -13.09 5.54
N ALA A 156 -5.18 -13.83 6.43
CA ALA A 156 -3.78 -14.19 6.27
C ALA A 156 -3.54 -15.16 5.10
N SER A 157 -4.55 -15.93 4.66
CA SER A 157 -4.40 -17.01 3.67
C SER A 157 -4.25 -16.58 2.20
N HIS A 158 -4.29 -15.27 1.88
CA HIS A 158 -4.18 -14.68 0.52
C HIS A 158 -5.27 -15.09 -0.49
N GLU A 159 -5.91 -16.23 -0.30
CA GLU A 159 -7.18 -16.58 -0.93
C GLU A 159 -8.29 -16.11 -0.01
N MET A 160 -9.34 -15.48 -0.56
CA MET A 160 -10.73 -15.64 -0.13
C MET A 160 -11.67 -14.64 -0.80
N THR A 161 -12.70 -15.18 -1.43
CA THR A 161 -13.95 -14.48 -1.73
C THR A 161 -14.99 -14.91 -0.70
N LEU A 162 -15.70 -13.97 -0.09
CA LEU A 162 -16.98 -14.27 0.57
C LEU A 162 -17.85 -15.08 -0.39
N ALA A 163 -18.68 -15.98 0.14
CA ALA A 163 -19.71 -16.61 -0.68
C ALA A 163 -20.53 -15.52 -1.39
N PRO A 164 -20.93 -15.68 -2.66
CA PRO A 164 -21.57 -14.62 -3.42
C PRO A 164 -22.76 -13.94 -2.71
N GLU A 165 -23.53 -14.70 -1.94
CA GLU A 165 -24.65 -14.16 -1.16
C GLU A 165 -24.19 -13.32 0.03
N ASP A 166 -23.21 -13.81 0.80
CA ASP A 166 -22.63 -13.06 1.92
C ASP A 166 -21.89 -11.82 1.43
N PHE A 167 -21.27 -11.88 0.25
CA PHE A 167 -20.71 -10.71 -0.40
C PHE A 167 -21.77 -9.65 -0.68
N ARG A 168 -22.91 -10.03 -1.30
CA ARG A 168 -24.02 -9.08 -1.55
C ARG A 168 -24.54 -8.48 -0.25
N ARG A 169 -24.72 -9.29 0.78
CA ARG A 169 -25.16 -8.83 2.11
C ARG A 169 -24.16 -7.88 2.74
N ALA A 170 -22.86 -8.21 2.69
CA ALA A 170 -21.80 -7.40 3.26
C ALA A 170 -21.67 -6.05 2.56
N VAL A 171 -21.69 -6.00 1.23
CA VAL A 171 -21.62 -4.72 0.50
C VAL A 171 -22.88 -3.87 0.67
N ALA A 172 -24.05 -4.50 0.82
CA ALA A 172 -25.28 -3.78 1.15
C ALA A 172 -25.24 -3.18 2.56
N ALA A 173 -24.69 -3.91 3.54
CA ALA A 173 -24.58 -3.46 4.92
C ALA A 173 -23.44 -2.46 5.14
N LEU A 174 -22.32 -2.61 4.43
CA LEU A 174 -21.11 -1.78 4.54
C LEU A 174 -20.65 -1.33 3.15
N PRO A 175 -21.32 -0.33 2.54
CA PRO A 175 -21.02 0.10 1.17
C PRO A 175 -19.62 0.68 1.00
N GLN A 176 -19.00 1.13 2.10
CA GLN A 176 -17.64 1.68 2.14
C GLN A 176 -16.56 0.66 2.51
N ALA A 177 -16.93 -0.61 2.79
CA ALA A 177 -15.96 -1.62 3.19
C ALA A 177 -15.07 -2.10 2.04
N ARG A 178 -13.84 -2.46 2.38
CA ARG A 178 -12.92 -3.22 1.53
C ARG A 178 -12.93 -4.68 1.99
N LEU A 179 -13.52 -5.54 1.15
CA LEU A 179 -13.77 -6.96 1.44
C LEU A 179 -12.80 -7.89 0.72
N HIS A 180 -12.05 -7.38 -0.26
CA HIS A 180 -11.03 -8.13 -0.97
C HIS A 180 -9.70 -7.39 -0.88
N CYS A 181 -8.81 -7.87 -0.01
CA CYS A 181 -7.48 -7.32 0.16
C CYS A 181 -6.45 -8.17 -0.58
N LEU A 182 -5.84 -7.61 -1.61
CA LEU A 182 -4.78 -8.27 -2.38
C LEU A 182 -3.42 -7.86 -1.82
N ARG A 183 -2.70 -8.83 -1.27
CA ARG A 183 -1.44 -8.62 -0.57
C ARG A 183 -0.25 -8.91 -1.47
N PHE A 184 0.80 -8.12 -1.33
CA PHE A 184 2.08 -8.37 -1.97
C PHE A 184 3.23 -7.81 -1.13
N SER A 185 4.41 -8.40 -1.27
CA SER A 185 5.62 -7.91 -0.59
C SER A 185 6.60 -7.31 -1.56
N ILE A 186 7.18 -6.17 -1.21
CA ILE A 186 8.26 -5.55 -1.99
C ILE A 186 9.59 -6.07 -1.45
N GLY A 187 10.55 -6.35 -2.33
CA GLY A 187 11.93 -6.67 -1.96
C GLY A 187 12.10 -7.85 -0.99
N SER A 188 11.20 -8.83 -1.03
CA SER A 188 11.27 -9.99 -0.11
C SER A 188 12.53 -10.83 -0.40
N GLN A 189 13.26 -11.21 0.65
CA GLN A 189 14.44 -12.09 0.50
C GLN A 189 14.06 -13.55 0.19
N GLN A 190 12.79 -13.93 0.30
CA GLN A 190 12.32 -15.29 0.11
C GLN A 190 11.78 -15.48 -1.32
N ALA A 191 12.69 -15.82 -2.22
CA ALA A 191 12.49 -16.46 -3.54
C ALA A 191 11.71 -15.74 -4.65
N ALA A 192 10.82 -14.78 -4.36
CA ALA A 192 10.06 -14.07 -5.38
C ALA A 192 10.52 -12.60 -5.52
N HIS A 193 10.93 -12.25 -6.73
CA HIS A 193 11.12 -10.87 -7.17
C HIS A 193 9.82 -10.06 -7.00
N THR A 194 9.93 -8.79 -6.63
CA THR A 194 8.84 -7.81 -6.49
C THR A 194 7.92 -7.78 -7.71
N THR A 195 8.47 -7.89 -8.92
CA THR A 195 7.70 -7.99 -10.17
C THR A 195 6.83 -9.25 -10.24
N HIS A 196 7.23 -10.36 -9.61
CA HIS A 196 6.39 -11.55 -9.48
C HIS A 196 5.27 -11.34 -8.45
N GLU A 197 5.57 -10.67 -7.33
CA GLU A 197 4.58 -10.29 -6.32
C GLU A 197 3.50 -9.34 -6.89
N LEU A 198 3.90 -8.35 -7.69
CA LEU A 198 2.97 -7.49 -8.44
C LEU A 198 2.12 -8.30 -9.43
N ALA A 199 2.72 -9.24 -10.16
CA ALA A 199 2.00 -10.12 -11.09
C ALA A 199 0.97 -11.00 -10.37
N ARG A 200 1.32 -11.53 -9.19
CA ARG A 200 0.41 -12.30 -8.34
C ARG A 200 -0.75 -11.45 -7.82
N ALA A 201 -0.47 -10.22 -7.36
CA ALA A 201 -1.53 -9.29 -6.95
C ALA A 201 -2.49 -9.01 -8.11
N LEU A 202 -1.96 -8.78 -9.32
CA LEU A 202 -2.78 -8.57 -10.51
C LEU A 202 -3.58 -9.81 -10.91
N SER A 203 -3.01 -11.00 -10.75
CA SER A 203 -3.71 -12.27 -10.95
C SER A 203 -4.88 -12.44 -9.98
N GLY A 204 -4.69 -12.12 -8.69
CA GLY A 204 -5.79 -12.10 -7.71
C GLY A 204 -6.90 -11.11 -8.07
N ALA A 205 -6.53 -9.92 -8.57
CA ALA A 205 -7.48 -8.95 -9.10
C ALA A 205 -8.26 -9.49 -10.31
N HIS A 206 -7.57 -10.14 -11.25
CA HIS A 206 -8.20 -10.77 -12.41
C HIS A 206 -9.18 -11.89 -12.00
N GLN A 207 -8.79 -12.72 -11.03
CA GLN A 207 -9.65 -13.77 -10.48
C GLN A 207 -10.92 -13.19 -9.84
N LEU A 208 -10.80 -12.04 -9.15
CA LEU A 208 -11.98 -11.35 -8.63
C LEU A 208 -12.91 -10.90 -9.76
N LEU A 209 -12.39 -10.33 -10.85
CA LEU A 209 -13.21 -9.93 -12.01
C LEU A 209 -13.93 -11.12 -12.63
N LEU A 210 -13.25 -12.26 -12.78
CA LEU A 210 -13.87 -13.51 -13.22
C LEU A 210 -14.99 -13.95 -12.27
N HIS A 211 -14.75 -13.91 -10.96
CA HIS A 211 -15.74 -14.28 -9.95
C HIS A 211 -16.97 -13.37 -9.99
N ILE A 212 -16.78 -12.06 -10.13
CA ILE A 212 -17.85 -11.07 -10.30
C ILE A 212 -18.72 -11.42 -11.50
N GLN A 213 -18.09 -11.71 -12.65
CA GLN A 213 -18.80 -12.06 -13.87
C GLN A 213 -19.56 -13.38 -13.74
N GLN A 214 -18.90 -14.42 -13.21
CA GLN A 214 -19.47 -15.78 -13.05
C GLN A 214 -20.71 -15.78 -12.16
N HIS A 215 -20.72 -14.97 -11.09
CA HIS A 215 -21.82 -14.92 -10.13
C HIS A 215 -22.73 -13.70 -10.30
N ALA A 216 -22.56 -12.90 -11.36
CA ALA A 216 -23.31 -11.67 -11.60
C ALA A 216 -23.35 -10.75 -10.34
N LEU A 217 -22.18 -10.53 -9.73
CA LEU A 217 -22.04 -9.58 -8.63
C LEU A 217 -22.10 -8.13 -9.16
N PRO A 218 -22.53 -7.15 -8.36
CA PRO A 218 -22.62 -5.76 -8.81
C PRO A 218 -21.23 -5.16 -9.06
N MET A 219 -20.82 -5.02 -10.33
CA MET A 219 -19.46 -4.62 -10.72
C MET A 219 -18.94 -3.36 -9.99
N PRO A 220 -19.66 -2.21 -9.93
CA PRO A 220 -19.13 -1.02 -9.25
C PRO A 220 -18.86 -1.27 -7.77
N ALA A 221 -19.76 -1.98 -7.10
CA ALA A 221 -19.67 -2.28 -5.68
C ALA A 221 -18.55 -3.29 -5.40
N SER A 222 -18.37 -4.27 -6.30
CA SER A 222 -17.28 -5.23 -6.23
C SER A 222 -15.91 -4.62 -6.48
N LEU A 223 -15.76 -3.74 -7.46
CA LEU A 223 -14.51 -3.00 -7.68
C LEU A 223 -14.19 -2.10 -6.49
N HIS A 224 -15.20 -1.43 -5.92
CA HIS A 224 -15.02 -0.60 -4.73
C HIS A 224 -14.58 -1.40 -3.50
N SER A 225 -15.00 -2.66 -3.39
CA SER A 225 -14.62 -3.54 -2.27
C SER A 225 -13.17 -4.03 -2.32
N LEU A 226 -12.43 -3.75 -3.40
CA LEU A 226 -11.04 -4.16 -3.56
C LEU A 226 -10.09 -3.15 -2.90
N GLN A 227 -9.04 -3.65 -2.25
CA GLN A 227 -7.90 -2.86 -1.81
C GLN A 227 -6.60 -3.64 -2.04
N PHE A 228 -5.48 -2.93 -2.10
CA PHE A 228 -4.15 -3.53 -2.10
C PHE A 228 -3.45 -3.24 -0.78
N SER A 229 -2.69 -4.22 -0.29
CA SER A 229 -1.88 -4.08 0.93
C SER A 229 -0.45 -4.53 0.65
N CYS A 230 0.51 -3.64 0.85
CA CYS A 230 1.91 -3.91 0.55
C CYS A 230 2.79 -3.91 1.79
N GLN A 231 3.66 -4.91 1.89
CA GLN A 231 4.75 -4.89 2.86
C GLN A 231 5.97 -4.20 2.24
N LEU A 232 6.45 -3.13 2.88
CA LEU A 232 7.63 -2.40 2.42
C LEU A 232 8.94 -3.12 2.79
N SER A 233 9.95 -2.95 1.93
CA SER A 233 11.34 -3.40 2.15
C SER A 233 12.25 -2.24 2.57
N ASP A 234 13.54 -2.47 2.70
CA ASP A 234 14.55 -1.41 2.90
C ASP A 234 14.92 -0.65 1.61
N HIS A 235 14.40 -1.08 0.45
CA HIS A 235 14.74 -0.51 -0.85
C HIS A 235 13.83 0.65 -1.22
N PHE A 236 14.31 1.89 -1.05
CA PHE A 236 13.57 3.12 -1.35
C PHE A 236 12.97 3.15 -2.76
N TYR A 237 13.79 2.90 -3.79
CA TYR A 237 13.35 2.97 -5.18
C TYR A 237 12.34 1.88 -5.53
N LEU A 238 12.55 0.65 -5.05
CA LEU A 238 11.60 -0.45 -5.27
C LEU A 238 10.27 -0.18 -4.58
N ASN A 239 10.29 0.33 -3.35
CA ASN A 239 9.05 0.69 -2.64
C ASN A 239 8.25 1.72 -3.44
N LEU A 240 8.89 2.80 -3.87
CA LEU A 240 8.23 3.87 -4.62
C LEU A 240 7.75 3.38 -5.98
N GLY A 241 8.64 2.80 -6.78
CA GLY A 241 8.37 2.35 -8.13
C GLY A 241 7.30 1.25 -8.20
N SER A 242 7.28 0.32 -7.25
CA SER A 242 6.32 -0.80 -7.27
C SER A 242 4.90 -0.37 -6.97
N ILE A 243 4.71 0.57 -6.03
CA ILE A 243 3.39 1.14 -5.72
C ILE A 243 2.86 1.94 -6.91
N ARG A 244 3.72 2.73 -7.59
CA ARG A 244 3.37 3.41 -8.83
C ARG A 244 3.04 2.41 -9.96
N ALA A 245 3.84 1.36 -10.11
CA ALA A 245 3.67 0.32 -11.13
C ALA A 245 2.34 -0.43 -10.95
N LEU A 246 1.93 -0.70 -9.71
CA LEU A 246 0.64 -1.32 -9.41
C LEU A 246 -0.55 -0.51 -9.95
N ARG A 247 -0.49 0.82 -9.89
CA ARG A 247 -1.55 1.70 -10.43
C ARG A 247 -1.64 1.61 -11.95
N LEU A 248 -0.50 1.54 -12.65
CA LEU A 248 -0.44 1.32 -14.10
C LEU A 248 -1.01 -0.05 -14.47
N LEU A 249 -0.57 -1.10 -13.77
CA LEU A 249 -1.03 -2.48 -13.98
C LEU A 249 -2.54 -2.61 -13.78
N TRP A 250 -3.08 -1.96 -12.74
CA TRP A 250 -4.52 -1.96 -12.48
C TRP A 250 -5.30 -1.31 -13.62
N GLN A 251 -4.87 -0.15 -14.12
CA GLN A 251 -5.52 0.50 -15.27
C GLN A 251 -5.45 -0.38 -16.52
N GLN A 252 -4.29 -0.98 -16.78
CA GLN A 252 -4.11 -1.87 -17.92
C GLN A 252 -5.02 -3.11 -17.83
N LEU A 253 -5.21 -3.68 -16.63
CA LEU A 253 -6.14 -4.76 -16.39
C LEU A 253 -7.59 -4.33 -16.67
N LEU A 254 -8.02 -3.19 -16.14
CA LEU A 254 -9.39 -2.69 -16.38
C LEU A 254 -9.64 -2.39 -17.86
N GLN A 255 -8.64 -1.84 -18.56
CA GLN A 255 -8.72 -1.61 -20.00
C GLN A 255 -8.89 -2.92 -20.77
N ALA A 256 -8.17 -3.98 -20.39
CA ALA A 256 -8.32 -5.31 -20.99
C ALA A 256 -9.70 -5.93 -20.76
N TRP A 257 -10.38 -5.52 -19.68
CA TRP A 257 -11.76 -5.89 -19.37
C TRP A 257 -12.81 -4.92 -19.92
N GLU A 258 -12.40 -3.89 -20.66
CA GLU A 258 -13.27 -2.83 -21.18
C GLU A 258 -14.08 -2.10 -20.08
N ILE A 259 -13.55 -2.07 -18.85
CA ILE A 259 -14.16 -1.39 -17.70
C ILE A 259 -13.70 0.06 -17.70
N GLN A 260 -14.63 0.99 -17.93
CA GLN A 260 -14.38 2.43 -17.94
C GLN A 260 -14.43 3.01 -16.52
N ALA A 261 -13.51 3.93 -16.23
CA ALA A 261 -13.61 4.90 -15.13
C ALA A 261 -13.86 4.33 -13.72
N ALA A 262 -13.24 3.19 -13.36
CA ALA A 262 -13.22 2.76 -11.96
C ALA A 262 -12.16 3.57 -11.18
N LEU A 263 -12.53 4.02 -9.98
CA LEU A 263 -11.57 4.63 -9.06
C LEU A 263 -10.43 3.65 -8.77
N PRO A 264 -9.18 4.15 -8.67
CA PRO A 264 -8.07 3.29 -8.28
C PRO A 264 -8.30 2.77 -6.86
N PRO A 265 -8.16 1.45 -6.62
CA PRO A 265 -8.28 0.89 -5.29
C PRO A 265 -7.32 1.54 -4.31
N PRO A 266 -7.71 1.70 -3.03
CA PRO A 266 -6.80 2.22 -2.03
C PRO A 266 -5.64 1.25 -1.83
N ILE A 267 -4.45 1.81 -1.62
CA ILE A 267 -3.24 1.08 -1.30
C ILE A 267 -2.88 1.39 0.13
N GLU A 268 -2.81 0.38 0.99
CA GLU A 268 -2.21 0.50 2.31
C GLU A 268 -0.79 -0.06 2.31
N ALA A 269 0.10 0.56 3.07
CA ALA A 269 1.48 0.11 3.23
C ALA A 269 1.81 -0.18 4.68
N HIS A 270 2.58 -1.24 4.90
CA HIS A 270 3.02 -1.69 6.20
C HIS A 270 4.55 -1.65 6.28
N ILE A 271 5.07 -1.05 7.36
CA ILE A 271 6.48 -1.15 7.77
C ILE A 271 6.51 -2.03 9.00
N GLY A 272 6.78 -3.32 8.78
CA GLY A 272 6.69 -4.36 9.80
C GLY A 272 8.04 -4.77 10.40
N PRO A 273 8.01 -5.61 11.45
CA PRO A 273 9.20 -6.03 12.20
C PRO A 273 10.18 -6.88 11.38
N GLN A 274 9.77 -7.46 10.26
CA GLN A 274 10.64 -8.25 9.38
C GLN A 274 11.78 -7.45 8.75
N THR A 275 11.68 -6.11 8.71
CA THR A 275 12.77 -5.23 8.26
C THR A 275 13.57 -4.66 9.41
N GLN A 276 13.23 -4.97 10.67
CA GLN A 276 13.92 -4.41 11.83
C GLN A 276 15.19 -5.20 12.17
N THR A 277 16.11 -4.49 12.80
CA THR A 277 17.33 -5.03 13.44
C THR A 277 17.20 -4.92 14.95
N GLU A 278 18.18 -5.42 15.70
CA GLU A 278 18.23 -5.26 17.16
C GLU A 278 18.52 -3.81 17.62
N ASP A 279 18.96 -2.94 16.70
CA ASP A 279 19.18 -1.51 16.97
C ASP A 279 17.91 -0.69 16.70
N GLU A 280 17.23 -0.30 17.78
CA GLU A 280 16.03 0.53 17.77
C GLU A 280 16.26 1.89 17.06
N HIS A 281 17.42 2.52 17.25
CA HIS A 281 17.71 3.81 16.64
C HIS A 281 17.88 3.67 15.13
N TYR A 282 18.55 2.62 14.68
CA TYR A 282 18.66 2.32 13.27
C TYR A 282 17.28 2.03 12.65
N ASN A 283 16.41 1.29 13.35
CA ASN A 283 15.05 1.01 12.90
C ASN A 283 14.22 2.28 12.66
N LYS A 284 14.41 3.34 13.46
CA LYS A 284 13.74 4.64 13.22
C LYS A 284 14.18 5.30 11.90
N ILE A 285 15.48 5.21 11.58
CA ILE A 285 16.02 5.72 10.31
C ILE A 285 15.46 4.92 9.13
N LYS A 286 15.45 3.58 9.25
CA LYS A 286 14.87 2.69 8.23
C LYS A 286 13.40 3.01 7.98
N ALA A 287 12.60 3.08 9.05
CA ALA A 287 11.18 3.41 8.97
C ALA A 287 10.94 4.77 8.31
N THR A 288 11.80 5.77 8.57
CA THR A 288 11.71 7.08 7.92
C THR A 288 11.89 6.97 6.40
N ASN A 289 12.90 6.23 5.94
CA ASN A 289 13.16 6.02 4.53
C ASN A 289 12.01 5.24 3.84
N GLN A 290 11.50 4.21 4.50
CA GLN A 290 10.39 3.39 4.01
C GLN A 290 9.09 4.20 3.91
N ALA A 291 8.76 4.97 4.95
CA ALA A 291 7.58 5.82 5.00
C ALA A 291 7.65 6.91 3.91
N LEU A 292 8.82 7.53 3.72
CA LEU A 292 9.02 8.52 2.66
C LEU A 292 8.74 7.91 1.28
N ALA A 293 9.27 6.72 0.98
CA ALA A 293 9.02 6.05 -0.29
C ALA A 293 7.52 5.79 -0.53
N ALA A 294 6.82 5.28 0.48
CA ALA A 294 5.39 4.97 0.39
C ALA A 294 4.53 6.23 0.22
N VAL A 295 4.84 7.29 0.97
CA VAL A 295 4.14 8.58 0.85
C VAL A 295 4.36 9.18 -0.52
N LEU A 296 5.60 9.24 -1.03
CA LEU A 296 5.87 9.77 -2.38
C LEU A 296 5.21 8.96 -3.50
N ALA A 297 4.98 7.67 -3.30
CA ALA A 297 4.23 6.83 -4.23
C ALA A 297 2.70 6.94 -4.08
N GLY A 298 2.24 7.68 -3.08
CA GLY A 298 0.85 8.00 -2.84
C GLY A 298 0.01 6.85 -2.31
N VAL A 299 0.44 6.21 -1.22
CA VAL A 299 -0.42 5.32 -0.43
C VAL A 299 -1.60 6.06 0.20
N ASN A 300 -2.69 5.33 0.45
CA ASN A 300 -3.89 5.85 1.10
C ASN A 300 -3.82 5.67 2.63
N ARG A 301 -3.12 4.62 3.08
CA ARG A 301 -2.89 4.31 4.50
C ARG A 301 -1.46 3.90 4.72
N LEU A 302 -0.87 4.32 5.83
CA LEU A 302 0.46 3.92 6.23
C LEU A 302 0.46 3.43 7.68
N TYR A 303 0.96 2.23 7.89
CA TYR A 303 1.14 1.62 9.20
C TYR A 303 2.63 1.48 9.47
N VAL A 304 3.13 2.25 10.44
CA VAL A 304 4.52 2.18 10.90
C VAL A 304 4.55 1.39 12.20
N HIS A 305 5.20 0.22 12.21
CA HIS A 305 5.38 -0.50 13.47
C HIS A 305 6.39 0.23 14.36
N PRO A 306 6.23 0.16 15.70
CA PRO A 306 7.20 0.69 16.64
C PRO A 306 8.61 0.13 16.40
N SER A 307 9.65 0.94 16.60
CA SER A 307 11.04 0.56 16.31
C SER A 307 11.61 -0.58 17.17
N ASP A 308 10.89 -1.00 18.20
CA ASP A 308 11.19 -2.13 19.10
C ASP A 308 10.34 -3.39 18.81
N ALA A 309 9.51 -3.37 17.76
CA ALA A 309 8.55 -4.44 17.45
C ALA A 309 9.21 -5.79 17.14
N PHE A 310 10.48 -5.82 16.73
CA PHE A 310 11.26 -7.06 16.56
C PHE A 310 11.29 -7.93 17.83
N SER A 311 11.15 -7.32 19.01
CA SER A 311 11.12 -8.03 20.30
C SER A 311 9.77 -8.69 20.60
N GLY A 312 8.72 -8.44 19.79
CA GLY A 312 7.37 -8.95 19.99
C GLY A 312 6.53 -8.20 21.04
N GLN A 313 7.09 -7.15 21.65
CA GLN A 313 6.41 -6.17 22.49
C GLN A 313 6.89 -4.77 22.10
N SER A 314 6.06 -3.74 22.35
CA SER A 314 6.42 -2.36 22.01
C SER A 314 6.02 -1.41 23.12
N SER A 315 6.93 -0.49 23.44
CA SER A 315 6.70 0.56 24.42
C SER A 315 5.75 1.64 23.89
N ASP A 316 5.00 2.28 24.79
CA ASP A 316 4.16 3.44 24.44
C ASP A 316 4.99 4.59 23.83
N PHE A 317 6.27 4.71 24.23
CA PHE A 317 7.20 5.66 23.63
C PHE A 317 7.44 5.37 22.14
N ASN A 318 7.80 4.13 21.78
CA ASN A 318 8.09 3.79 20.38
C ASN A 318 6.84 3.79 19.50
N ARG A 319 5.65 3.47 20.05
CA ARG A 319 4.36 3.69 19.37
C ARG A 319 4.13 5.16 19.04
N ARG A 320 4.37 6.06 20.00
CA ARG A 320 4.29 7.51 19.76
C ARG A 320 5.27 7.96 18.67
N ILE A 321 6.51 7.46 18.67
CA ILE A 321 7.49 7.81 17.63
C ILE A 321 7.01 7.34 16.25
N ALA A 322 6.43 6.14 16.14
CA ALA A 322 5.92 5.62 14.89
C ALA A 322 4.77 6.46 14.30
N LEU A 323 3.83 6.93 15.12
CA LEU A 323 2.78 7.87 14.69
C LEU A 323 3.35 9.25 14.34
N ASN A 324 4.20 9.81 15.22
CA ASN A 324 4.77 11.14 15.02
C ASN A 324 5.61 11.24 13.73
N LEU A 325 6.26 10.15 13.30
CA LEU A 325 6.95 10.11 12.01
C LEU A 325 6.02 10.52 10.87
N GLN A 326 4.79 10.00 10.87
CA GLN A 326 3.79 10.30 9.85
C GLN A 326 3.29 11.74 9.99
N HIS A 327 3.03 12.20 11.21
CA HIS A 327 2.60 13.58 11.47
C HIS A 327 3.64 14.61 11.05
N ILE A 328 4.93 14.38 11.30
CA ILE A 328 6.02 15.24 10.83
C ILE A 328 6.01 15.30 9.29
N MET A 329 5.83 14.16 8.62
CA MET A 329 5.74 14.13 7.15
C MET A 329 4.52 14.92 6.61
N GLN A 330 3.37 14.83 7.28
CA GLN A 330 2.14 15.53 6.88
C GLN A 330 2.19 17.04 7.18
N HIS A 331 2.52 17.39 8.42
CA HIS A 331 2.30 18.72 8.97
C HIS A 331 3.54 19.62 8.92
N GLU A 332 4.74 19.06 8.92
CA GLU A 332 6.00 19.84 8.90
C GLU A 332 6.72 19.74 7.56
N SER A 333 6.75 18.55 6.95
CA SER A 333 7.39 18.32 5.65
C SER A 333 6.44 18.53 4.46
N HIS A 334 5.12 18.63 4.73
CA HIS A 334 4.09 18.89 3.74
C HIS A 334 4.06 17.91 2.55
N LEU A 335 4.46 16.66 2.77
CA LEU A 335 4.56 15.65 1.70
C LEU A 335 3.21 15.22 1.13
N GLY A 336 2.10 15.59 1.80
CA GLY A 336 0.74 15.36 1.32
C GLY A 336 0.18 16.43 0.38
N ARG A 337 0.94 17.49 0.05
CA ARG A 337 0.41 18.65 -0.71
C ARG A 337 0.37 18.48 -2.23
N VAL A 338 1.27 17.66 -2.79
CA VAL A 338 1.41 17.49 -4.24
C VAL A 338 1.19 16.03 -4.57
N GLN A 339 0.22 15.75 -5.43
CA GLN A 339 -0.03 14.41 -5.95
C GLN A 339 1.14 13.94 -6.84
N ASP A 340 1.57 12.69 -6.64
CA ASP A 340 2.64 12.01 -7.38
C ASP A 340 3.85 12.92 -7.67
N PRO A 341 4.57 13.41 -6.65
CA PRO A 341 5.70 14.32 -6.83
C PRO A 341 6.89 13.68 -7.57
N ALA A 342 6.87 12.36 -7.77
CA ALA A 342 7.85 11.64 -8.58
C ALA A 342 7.54 11.68 -10.08
N ALA A 343 6.30 12.00 -10.48
CA ALA A 343 5.93 12.22 -11.87
C ALA A 343 6.77 13.34 -12.47
N GLY A 344 7.35 13.10 -13.64
CA GLY A 344 8.26 14.07 -14.23
C GLY A 344 9.73 13.63 -14.12
N SER A 345 10.08 12.74 -13.19
CA SER A 345 11.43 12.22 -13.05
C SER A 345 11.76 11.20 -14.14
N TYR A 346 12.79 11.48 -14.95
CA TYR A 346 13.27 10.54 -15.98
C TYR A 346 13.61 9.17 -15.39
N PHE A 347 14.17 9.15 -14.18
CA PHE A 347 14.46 7.90 -13.49
C PHE A 347 13.19 7.20 -13.01
N PHE A 348 12.36 7.85 -12.18
CA PHE A 348 11.24 7.15 -11.54
C PHE A 348 10.19 6.71 -12.54
N ASP A 349 9.95 7.50 -13.59
CA ASP A 349 9.01 7.14 -14.64
C ASP A 349 9.49 5.88 -15.40
N THR A 350 10.75 5.86 -15.87
CA THR A 350 11.36 4.70 -16.56
C THR A 350 11.42 3.47 -15.65
N PHE A 351 11.79 3.66 -14.38
CA PHE A 351 11.89 2.59 -13.40
C PHE A 351 10.52 1.96 -13.13
N THR A 352 9.48 2.79 -12.99
CA THR A 352 8.09 2.35 -12.78
C THR A 352 7.56 1.57 -13.99
N GLU A 353 7.79 2.06 -15.21
CA GLU A 353 7.38 1.35 -16.43
C GLU A 353 8.08 0.01 -16.57
N THR A 354 9.39 -0.04 -16.37
CA THR A 354 10.15 -1.31 -16.46
C THR A 354 9.60 -2.35 -15.49
N LEU A 355 9.27 -1.95 -14.25
CA LEU A 355 8.65 -2.83 -13.27
C LEU A 355 7.24 -3.28 -13.73
N ALA A 356 6.41 -2.35 -14.22
CA ALA A 356 5.07 -2.66 -14.70
C ALA A 356 5.08 -3.60 -15.90
N GLU A 357 5.90 -3.35 -16.92
CA GLU A 357 6.03 -4.22 -18.09
C GLU A 357 6.50 -5.63 -17.70
N THR A 358 7.50 -5.72 -16.82
CA THR A 358 8.02 -6.99 -16.33
C THR A 358 6.95 -7.78 -15.56
N ALA A 359 6.22 -7.11 -14.66
CA ALA A 359 5.13 -7.71 -13.91
C ALA A 359 3.96 -8.12 -14.83
N TRP A 360 3.59 -7.30 -15.81
CA TRP A 360 2.56 -7.62 -16.80
C TRP A 360 2.92 -8.88 -17.61
N ASN A 361 4.18 -8.99 -18.05
CA ASN A 361 4.66 -10.18 -18.75
C ASN A 361 4.57 -11.44 -17.89
N LYS A 362 4.92 -11.35 -16.60
CA LYS A 362 4.77 -12.47 -15.66
C LYS A 362 3.29 -12.80 -15.43
N PHE A 363 2.42 -11.80 -15.27
CA PHE A 363 0.98 -11.99 -15.12
C PHE A 363 0.38 -12.75 -16.30
N ARG A 364 0.72 -12.38 -17.54
CA ARG A 364 0.27 -13.09 -18.76
C ARG A 364 0.73 -14.55 -18.87
N GLN A 365 1.68 -14.98 -18.05
CA GLN A 365 2.11 -16.38 -17.97
C GLN A 365 1.35 -17.15 -16.89
N MET A 366 0.69 -16.45 -15.97
CA MET A 366 -0.09 -17.02 -14.86
C MET A 366 -1.57 -17.25 -15.22
N VAL A 367 -2.08 -16.48 -16.17
CA VAL A 367 -3.48 -16.53 -16.67
C VAL A 367 -3.50 -17.01 -18.10
#